data_AF-A0A258CNM2-F1
#
_entry.id   AF-A0A258CNM2-F1
#
_cell.length_a   1.000
_cell.length_b   1.000
_cell.length_c   1.000
_cell.angle_alpha   90.00
_cell.angle_beta   90.00
_cell.angle_gamma   90.00
#
_symmetry.space_group_name_H-M   'P 1'
#
loop_
_entity.id
_entity.type
_entity.pdbx_description
1 polymer ?
#
loop_
_entity_poly.entity_id
_entity_poly.type
_entity_poly.pdbx_seq_one_letter_code
_entity_poly.pdbx_strand_id
1 'polypeptide(L)'
;MDRLRQASLTALGVISGTSMDGIDVSIVTSNGRDTVTFGAGASYPYRDGTRAALQALIAQAERALTEPLHELEAEVTADHLAAIRRFIAEHEIDPAGIDLVGLHGQTVYHRPQQRFTRQLIDGPAIAAALGIATVDRFRQADVAAGGEGAPFAPLYHRALA
;
A
#
# COMPACT_ATOMS: atom_id res chain seq x y z
N MET A 1 17.37 -11.64 0.11
CA MET A 1 18.04 -10.41 -0.39
C MET A 1 18.60 -10.57 -1.81
N ASP A 2 18.97 -11.76 -2.28
CA ASP A 2 19.58 -11.93 -3.62
C ASP A 2 18.60 -11.73 -4.79
N ARG A 3 17.30 -12.01 -4.61
CA ARG A 3 16.26 -11.79 -5.63
C ARG A 3 16.07 -10.34 -6.05
N LEU A 4 16.32 -9.38 -5.16
CA LEU A 4 16.16 -7.95 -5.45
C LEU A 4 17.30 -7.37 -6.32
N ARG A 5 18.27 -8.20 -6.75
CA ARG A 5 19.37 -7.80 -7.64
C ARG A 5 19.14 -8.15 -9.11
N GLN A 6 17.97 -8.67 -9.45
CA GLN A 6 17.62 -9.04 -10.82
C GLN A 6 17.44 -7.81 -11.72
N ALA A 7 17.55 -8.01 -13.04
CA ALA A 7 17.39 -6.95 -14.04
C ALA A 7 15.96 -6.37 -14.08
N SER A 8 14.97 -7.20 -13.74
CA SER A 8 13.57 -6.82 -13.56
C SER A 8 13.02 -7.56 -12.35
N LEU A 9 12.04 -6.95 -11.67
CA LEU A 9 11.35 -7.50 -10.52
C LEU A 9 9.86 -7.54 -10.80
N THR A 10 9.18 -8.57 -10.28
CA THR A 10 7.72 -8.65 -10.25
C THR A 10 7.23 -8.11 -8.91
N ALA A 11 6.40 -7.08 -8.95
CA ALA A 11 5.90 -6.39 -7.78
C ALA A 11 4.37 -6.40 -7.74
N LEU A 12 3.82 -6.71 -6.56
CA LEU A 12 2.44 -6.34 -6.25
C LEU A 12 2.39 -4.89 -5.80
N GLY A 13 1.49 -4.09 -6.37
CA GLY A 13 1.15 -2.75 -5.88
C GLY A 13 -0.19 -2.78 -5.17
N VAL A 14 -0.23 -2.31 -3.92
CA VAL A 14 -1.43 -2.34 -3.07
C VAL A 14 -1.70 -0.96 -2.51
N ILE A 15 -2.90 -0.45 -2.75
CA ILE A 15 -3.33 0.88 -2.29
C ILE A 15 -4.80 0.87 -1.89
N SER A 16 -5.15 1.69 -0.90
CA SER A 16 -6.52 2.09 -0.69
C SER A 16 -6.64 3.62 -0.75
N GLY A 17 -7.56 4.08 -1.59
CA GLY A 17 -7.84 5.49 -1.78
C GLY A 17 -8.51 6.14 -0.56
N THR A 18 -8.58 7.47 -0.55
CA THR A 18 -9.24 8.22 0.53
C THR A 18 -10.76 8.02 0.57
N SER A 19 -11.36 7.48 -0.49
CA SER A 19 -12.78 7.15 -0.51
C SER A 19 -13.11 5.89 0.30
N MET A 20 -12.11 5.05 0.62
CA MET A 20 -12.29 3.78 1.33
C MET A 20 -13.32 2.87 0.65
N ASP A 21 -13.42 2.96 -0.67
CA ASP A 21 -14.34 2.13 -1.47
C ASP A 21 -13.77 0.72 -1.70
N GLY A 22 -12.45 0.57 -1.59
CA GLY A 22 -11.79 -0.72 -1.72
C GLY A 22 -10.28 -0.63 -1.54
N ILE A 23 -9.67 -1.80 -1.64
CA ILE A 23 -8.24 -2.07 -1.62
C ILE A 23 -7.91 -2.56 -3.03
N ASP A 24 -7.21 -1.73 -3.77
CA ASP A 24 -6.76 -2.02 -5.12
C ASP A 24 -5.45 -2.81 -5.05
N VAL A 25 -5.41 -3.93 -5.75
CA VAL A 25 -4.23 -4.78 -5.91
C VAL A 25 -3.92 -4.88 -7.39
N SER A 26 -2.66 -4.70 -7.76
CA SER A 26 -2.17 -4.87 -9.13
C SER A 26 -0.84 -5.59 -9.12
N ILE A 27 -0.48 -6.21 -10.24
CA ILE A 27 0.85 -6.80 -10.45
C ILE A 27 1.53 -6.19 -11.66
N VAL A 28 2.81 -5.86 -11.51
CA VAL A 28 3.66 -5.36 -12.60
C VAL A 28 5.00 -6.05 -12.59
N THR A 29 5.65 -6.13 -13.74
CA THR A 29 7.07 -6.45 -13.86
C THR A 29 7.81 -5.22 -14.35
N SER A 30 8.89 -4.83 -13.66
CA SER A 30 9.64 -3.62 -14.02
C SER A 30 11.12 -3.71 -13.71
N ASN A 31 11.94 -3.00 -14.48
CA ASN A 31 13.35 -2.75 -14.18
C ASN A 31 13.56 -1.59 -13.18
N GLY A 32 12.48 -0.99 -12.68
CA GLY A 32 12.49 0.15 -11.76
C GLY A 32 12.81 1.50 -12.41
N ARG A 33 12.84 1.58 -13.75
CA ARG A 33 13.13 2.81 -14.50
C ARG A 33 12.05 3.12 -15.54
N ASP A 34 12.09 2.44 -16.67
CA ASP A 34 11.37 2.78 -17.91
C ASP A 34 10.72 1.56 -18.58
N THR A 35 10.96 0.35 -18.05
CA THR A 35 10.31 -0.87 -18.52
C THR A 35 9.25 -1.24 -17.52
N VAL A 36 7.99 -1.29 -17.98
CA VAL A 36 6.85 -1.74 -17.18
C VAL A 36 6.00 -2.68 -18.02
N THR A 37 5.79 -3.89 -17.53
CA THR A 37 4.79 -4.83 -18.07
C THR A 37 3.66 -4.95 -17.07
N PHE A 38 2.45 -4.70 -17.52
CA PHE A 38 1.24 -4.78 -16.70
C PHE A 38 0.69 -6.20 -16.67
N GLY A 39 0.32 -6.67 -15.48
CA GLY A 39 -0.51 -7.85 -15.31
C GLY A 39 -1.91 -7.47 -14.86
N ALA A 40 -2.53 -8.37 -14.09
CA ALA A 40 -3.87 -8.18 -13.57
C ALA A 40 -3.97 -7.03 -12.55
N GLY A 41 -5.18 -6.52 -12.38
CA GLY A 41 -5.55 -5.61 -11.32
C GLY A 41 -7.00 -5.84 -10.90
N ALA A 42 -7.27 -5.74 -9.61
CA ALA A 42 -8.61 -5.91 -9.04
C ALA A 42 -8.78 -5.07 -7.77
N SER A 43 -10.03 -4.84 -7.38
CA SER A 43 -10.38 -4.09 -6.17
C SER A 43 -11.21 -4.95 -5.23
N TYR A 44 -10.91 -4.88 -3.94
CA TYR A 44 -11.54 -5.69 -2.90
C TYR A 44 -12.12 -4.79 -1.81
N PRO A 45 -13.36 -5.02 -1.35
CA PRO A 45 -13.94 -4.20 -0.30
C PRO A 45 -13.25 -4.47 1.05
N TYR A 46 -13.19 -3.45 1.89
CA TYR A 46 -12.95 -3.63 3.33
C TYR A 46 -14.10 -4.44 3.96
N ARG A 47 -13.84 -5.03 5.13
CA ARG A 47 -14.92 -5.48 6.01
C ARG A 47 -15.74 -4.27 6.46
N ASP A 48 -17.05 -4.45 6.57
CA ASP A 48 -17.98 -3.36 6.92
C ASP A 48 -17.59 -2.63 8.22
N GLY A 49 -17.15 -3.38 9.24
CA GLY A 49 -16.70 -2.81 10.51
C GLY A 49 -15.48 -1.89 10.36
N THR A 50 -14.47 -2.35 9.64
CA THR A 50 -13.23 -1.59 9.39
C THR A 50 -13.52 -0.35 8.53
N ARG A 51 -14.37 -0.48 7.51
CA ARG A 51 -14.81 0.67 6.69
C ARG A 51 -15.53 1.72 7.54
N ALA A 52 -16.47 1.30 8.38
CA ALA A 52 -17.21 2.21 9.26
C ALA A 52 -16.28 2.91 10.27
N ALA A 53 -15.32 2.19 10.84
CA ALA A 53 -14.33 2.75 11.78
C ALA A 53 -13.42 3.78 11.10
N LEU A 54 -12.95 3.50 9.88
CA LEU A 54 -12.15 4.45 9.09
C LEU A 54 -12.95 5.73 8.75
N GLN A 55 -14.21 5.58 8.33
CA GLN A 55 -15.09 6.71 8.04
C GLN A 55 -15.33 7.59 9.28
N ALA A 56 -15.56 6.96 10.44
CA ALA A 56 -15.71 7.66 11.70
C ALA A 56 -14.44 8.42 12.11
N LEU A 57 -13.26 7.83 11.86
CA LEU A 57 -11.98 8.46 12.16
C LEU A 57 -11.71 9.69 11.29
N ILE A 58 -11.99 9.63 9.98
CA ILE A 58 -11.74 10.76 9.05
C ILE A 58 -12.61 11.97 9.40
N ALA A 59 -13.80 11.75 9.95
CA ALA A 59 -14.64 12.83 10.47
C ALA A 59 -14.02 13.53 11.71
N GLN A 60 -12.97 12.96 12.31
CA GLN A 60 -12.37 13.38 13.58
C GLN A 60 -10.85 13.56 13.43
N ALA A 61 -10.44 14.60 12.69
CA ALA A 61 -9.04 14.85 12.34
C ALA A 61 -8.05 14.90 13.53
N GLU A 62 -8.50 15.34 14.71
CA GLU A 62 -7.67 15.36 15.91
C GLU A 62 -7.28 13.96 16.39
N ARG A 63 -8.24 13.02 16.38
CA ARG A 63 -7.97 11.61 16.75
C ARG A 63 -7.01 10.95 15.78
N ALA A 64 -7.19 11.22 14.49
CA ALA A 64 -6.30 10.70 13.45
C ALA A 64 -4.84 11.14 13.64
N LEU A 65 -4.62 12.29 14.30
CA LEU A 65 -3.30 12.81 14.64
C LEU A 65 -2.74 12.23 15.95
N THR A 66 -3.55 12.15 17.01
CA THR A 66 -3.06 11.95 18.38
C THR A 66 -3.26 10.54 18.93
N GLU A 67 -4.29 9.82 18.48
CA GLU A 67 -4.59 8.49 19.02
C GLU A 67 -3.62 7.43 18.49
N PRO A 68 -3.37 6.36 19.27
CA PRO A 68 -2.47 5.28 18.86
C PRO A 68 -3.01 4.41 17.72
N LEU A 69 -4.33 4.33 17.52
CA LEU A 69 -5.02 3.64 16.41
C LEU A 69 -4.61 2.17 16.13
N HIS A 70 -3.95 1.49 17.06
CA HIS A 70 -3.39 0.15 16.85
C HIS A 70 -4.43 -0.90 16.45
N GLU A 71 -5.61 -0.89 17.06
CA GLU A 71 -6.68 -1.84 16.72
C GLU A 71 -7.17 -1.63 15.28
N LEU A 72 -7.38 -0.38 14.88
CA LEU A 72 -7.80 -0.05 13.52
C LEU A 72 -6.70 -0.32 12.50
N GLU A 73 -5.43 -0.10 12.85
CA GLU A 73 -4.29 -0.46 12.00
C GLU A 73 -4.19 -1.98 11.80
N ALA A 74 -4.40 -2.77 12.84
CA ALA A 74 -4.44 -4.22 12.74
C ALA A 74 -5.59 -4.69 11.83
N GLU A 75 -6.76 -4.07 11.93
CA GLU A 75 -7.89 -4.36 11.05
C GLU A 75 -7.62 -4.00 9.59
N VAL A 76 -7.08 -2.81 9.33
CA VAL A 76 -6.70 -2.36 7.97
C VAL A 76 -5.65 -3.30 7.39
N THR A 77 -4.68 -3.73 8.19
CA THR A 77 -3.65 -4.68 7.79
C THR A 77 -4.23 -6.04 7.44
N ALA A 78 -5.17 -6.55 8.25
CA ALA A 78 -5.87 -7.80 7.98
C ALA A 78 -6.66 -7.75 6.66
N ASP A 79 -7.33 -6.62 6.39
CA ASP A 79 -8.11 -6.44 5.15
C ASP A 79 -7.21 -6.36 3.92
N HIS A 80 -6.07 -5.67 4.01
CA HIS A 80 -5.07 -5.63 2.93
C HIS A 80 -4.47 -7.01 2.68
N LEU A 81 -4.12 -7.75 3.73
CA LEU A 81 -3.61 -9.12 3.60
C LEU A 81 -4.64 -10.04 2.94
N ALA A 82 -5.92 -9.92 3.32
CA ALA A 82 -7.01 -10.69 2.71
C ALA A 82 -7.18 -10.35 1.23
N ALA A 83 -7.14 -9.06 0.86
CA ALA A 83 -7.19 -8.61 -0.53
C ALA A 83 -6.04 -9.18 -1.37
N ILE A 84 -4.80 -9.11 -0.85
CA ILE A 84 -3.62 -9.66 -1.54
C ILE A 84 -3.76 -11.17 -1.76
N ARG A 85 -4.13 -11.93 -0.72
CA ARG A 85 -4.31 -13.39 -0.83
C ARG A 85 -5.40 -13.76 -1.82
N ARG A 86 -6.51 -13.01 -1.81
CA ARG A 86 -7.62 -13.20 -2.74
C ARG A 86 -7.19 -12.92 -4.19
N PHE A 87 -6.48 -11.81 -4.43
CA PHE A 87 -5.92 -11.48 -5.73
C PHE A 87 -4.99 -12.56 -6.28
N ILE A 88 -4.06 -13.05 -5.45
CA ILE A 88 -3.15 -14.14 -5.83
C ILE A 88 -3.93 -15.39 -6.24
N ALA A 89 -4.94 -15.76 -5.46
CA ALA A 89 -5.76 -16.95 -5.74
C ALA A 89 -6.64 -16.79 -6.99
N GLU A 90 -7.34 -15.67 -7.14
CA GLU A 90 -8.25 -15.40 -8.26
C GLU A 90 -7.53 -15.32 -9.61
N HIS A 91 -6.28 -14.87 -9.61
CA HIS A 91 -5.46 -14.73 -10.82
C HIS A 91 -4.43 -15.86 -10.98
N GLU A 92 -4.51 -16.91 -10.16
CA GLU A 92 -3.62 -18.08 -10.21
C GLU A 92 -2.13 -17.71 -10.22
N ILE A 93 -1.76 -16.66 -9.48
CA ILE A 93 -0.39 -16.15 -9.42
C ILE A 93 0.44 -17.06 -8.50
N ASP A 94 1.57 -17.56 -8.97
CA ASP A 94 2.54 -18.25 -8.11
C ASP A 94 3.20 -17.25 -7.15
N PRO A 95 3.02 -17.37 -5.82
CA PRO A 95 3.68 -16.50 -4.86
C PRO A 95 5.20 -16.51 -4.97
N ALA A 96 5.79 -17.62 -5.43
CA ALA A 96 7.23 -17.71 -5.66
C ALA A 96 7.71 -16.87 -6.85
N GLY A 97 6.81 -16.36 -7.69
CA GLY A 97 7.09 -15.42 -8.78
C GLY A 97 7.03 -13.95 -8.37
N ILE A 98 6.66 -13.64 -7.12
CA ILE A 98 6.54 -12.26 -6.62
C ILE A 98 7.80 -11.89 -5.84
N ASP A 99 8.50 -10.84 -6.27
CA ASP A 99 9.74 -10.39 -5.63
C ASP A 99 9.50 -9.41 -4.49
N LEU A 100 8.50 -8.54 -4.63
CA LEU A 100 8.11 -7.60 -3.59
C LEU A 100 6.64 -7.18 -3.60
N VAL A 101 6.19 -6.61 -2.49
CA VAL A 101 4.91 -5.91 -2.34
C VAL A 101 5.18 -4.44 -2.02
N GLY A 102 4.68 -3.53 -2.84
CA GLY A 102 4.59 -2.11 -2.52
C GLY A 102 3.25 -1.81 -1.87
N LEU A 103 3.28 -1.35 -0.62
CA LEU A 103 2.11 -1.26 0.24
C LEU A 103 1.89 0.16 0.74
N HIS A 104 0.88 0.84 0.21
CA HIS A 104 0.56 2.22 0.59
C HIS A 104 -0.21 2.29 1.93
N GLY A 105 -1.12 1.35 2.17
CA GLY A 105 -2.04 1.40 3.31
C GLY A 105 -3.19 2.39 3.13
N GLN A 106 -3.88 2.70 4.22
CA GLN A 106 -4.98 3.66 4.24
C GLN A 106 -4.55 4.99 4.85
N THR A 107 -4.55 6.08 4.07
CA THR A 107 -4.32 7.42 4.62
C THR A 107 -5.49 7.83 5.51
N VAL A 108 -5.18 8.20 6.76
CA VAL A 108 -6.14 8.75 7.73
C VAL A 108 -5.82 10.20 8.12
N TYR A 109 -4.58 10.66 7.86
CA TYR A 109 -4.18 12.04 8.05
C TYR A 109 -3.08 12.47 7.09
N HIS A 110 -3.17 13.69 6.56
CA HIS A 110 -2.17 14.25 5.65
C HIS A 110 -2.13 15.78 5.74
N ARG A 111 -1.07 16.30 6.38
CA ARG A 111 -0.74 17.73 6.50
C ARG A 111 0.77 17.92 6.32
N PRO A 112 1.27 17.91 5.07
CA PRO A 112 2.70 18.07 4.80
C PRO A 112 3.26 19.42 5.28
N GLN A 113 2.43 20.46 5.38
CA GLN A 113 2.82 21.76 5.96
C GLN A 113 3.21 21.63 7.45
N GLN A 114 2.67 20.63 8.14
CA GLN A 114 3.02 20.26 9.52
C GLN A 114 4.04 19.12 9.57
N ARG A 115 4.63 18.75 8.42
CA ARG A 115 5.57 17.62 8.27
C ARG A 115 5.00 16.30 8.79
N PHE A 116 3.69 16.11 8.66
CA PHE A 116 3.02 14.94 9.22
C PHE A 116 2.03 14.30 8.25
N THR A 117 2.11 12.98 8.15
CA THR A 117 1.14 12.13 7.46
C THR A 117 1.05 10.79 8.17
N ARG A 118 -0.15 10.20 8.18
CA ARG A 118 -0.42 8.91 8.78
C ARG A 118 -1.20 8.03 7.80
N GLN A 119 -0.56 6.93 7.43
CA GLN A 119 -1.17 5.80 6.78
C GLN A 119 -1.26 4.68 7.82
N LEU A 120 -2.42 4.07 7.98
CA LEU A 120 -2.58 2.88 8.82
C LEU A 120 -2.19 1.66 8.00
N ILE A 121 -1.10 0.99 8.39
CA ILE A 121 -0.68 -0.29 7.84
C ILE A 121 0.52 -0.85 8.61
N ASP A 122 0.53 -2.15 8.89
CA ASP A 122 1.71 -2.86 9.41
C ASP A 122 2.37 -3.67 8.28
N GLY A 123 3.33 -3.05 7.59
CA GLY A 123 4.12 -3.68 6.53
C GLY A 123 4.92 -4.91 6.99
N PRO A 124 5.63 -4.88 8.14
CA PRO A 124 6.28 -6.06 8.71
C PRO A 124 5.34 -7.26 8.93
N ALA A 125 4.12 -7.02 9.41
CA ALA A 125 3.13 -8.08 9.57
C ALA A 125 2.72 -8.69 8.22
N ILE A 126 2.51 -7.88 7.18
CA ILE A 126 2.23 -8.37 5.82
C ILE A 126 3.41 -9.17 5.26
N ALA A 127 4.65 -8.65 5.41
CA ALA A 127 5.84 -9.34 4.95
C ALA A 127 5.99 -10.72 5.60
N ALA A 128 5.79 -10.80 6.92
CA ALA A 128 5.84 -12.06 7.65
C ALA A 128 4.72 -13.04 7.22
N ALA A 129 3.50 -12.54 7.01
CA ALA A 129 2.35 -13.35 6.64
C ALA A 129 2.37 -13.88 5.19
N LEU A 130 3.09 -13.20 4.29
CA LEU A 130 3.25 -13.59 2.89
C LEU A 130 4.58 -14.30 2.61
N GLY A 131 5.61 -14.07 3.43
CA GLY A 131 6.97 -14.49 3.12
C GLY A 131 7.60 -13.72 1.95
N ILE A 132 7.04 -12.55 1.60
CA ILE A 132 7.46 -11.71 0.47
C ILE A 132 7.99 -10.39 1.01
N ALA A 133 9.08 -9.88 0.43
CA ALA A 133 9.62 -8.58 0.80
C ALA A 133 8.56 -7.50 0.61
N THR A 134 8.31 -6.69 1.64
CA THR A 134 7.30 -5.62 1.58
C THR A 134 7.97 -4.27 1.81
N VAL A 135 7.62 -3.30 0.97
CA VAL A 135 8.04 -1.91 1.06
C VAL A 135 6.79 -1.08 1.38
N ASP A 136 6.83 -0.33 2.46
CA ASP A 136 5.73 0.51 2.93
C ASP A 136 6.20 1.95 3.19
N ARG A 137 5.30 2.76 3.76
CA ARG A 137 5.61 4.09 4.30
C ARG A 137 6.19 5.12 3.31
N PHE A 138 5.78 5.03 2.04
CA PHE A 138 6.24 5.93 0.97
C PHE A 138 6.04 7.41 1.31
N ARG A 139 4.87 7.78 1.82
CA ARG A 139 4.53 9.17 2.12
C ARG A 139 5.30 9.70 3.33
N GLN A 140 5.42 8.89 4.38
CA GLN A 140 6.19 9.24 5.56
C GLN A 140 7.67 9.46 5.21
N ALA A 141 8.23 8.60 4.36
CA ALA A 141 9.61 8.73 3.90
C ALA A 141 9.85 10.04 3.12
N ASP A 142 8.96 10.40 2.19
CA ASP A 142 9.06 11.63 1.42
C ASP A 142 8.89 12.89 2.29
N VAL A 143 7.88 12.90 3.19
CA VAL A 143 7.66 13.99 4.15
C VAL A 143 8.87 14.18 5.07
N ALA A 144 9.46 13.08 5.58
CA ALA A 144 10.67 13.14 6.38
C ALA A 144 11.85 13.71 5.60
N ALA A 145 11.95 13.40 4.30
CA ALA A 145 13.01 13.86 3.42
C ALA A 145 12.91 15.32 2.98
N GLY A 146 11.78 16.01 3.18
CA GLY A 146 11.61 17.36 2.63
C GLY A 146 10.35 17.56 1.81
N GLY A 147 9.79 16.49 1.25
CA GLY A 147 8.70 16.54 0.30
C GLY A 147 7.31 16.70 0.93
N GLU A 148 6.31 16.63 0.06
CA GLU A 148 4.89 16.78 0.41
C GLU A 148 4.20 15.43 0.69
N GLY A 149 4.87 14.31 0.46
CA GLY A 149 4.29 12.96 0.57
C GLY A 149 3.30 12.62 -0.54
N ALA A 150 3.17 13.46 -1.57
CA ALA A 150 2.40 13.23 -2.79
C ALA A 150 2.51 14.41 -3.77
N PRO A 151 2.08 14.23 -5.04
CA PRO A 151 1.73 12.95 -5.67
C PRO A 151 2.96 12.17 -6.13
N PHE A 152 2.91 10.84 -6.06
CA PHE A 152 3.97 9.96 -6.61
C PHE A 152 3.72 9.52 -8.07
N ALA A 153 2.52 9.77 -8.60
CA ALA A 153 2.17 9.49 -9.99
C ALA A 153 3.16 10.06 -11.04
N PRO A 154 3.82 11.22 -10.84
CA PRO A 154 4.82 11.71 -11.79
C PRO A 154 6.00 10.76 -12.03
N LEU A 155 6.42 9.97 -11.03
CA LEU A 155 7.47 8.96 -11.21
C LEU A 155 7.00 7.85 -12.15
N TYR A 156 5.76 7.39 -11.96
CA TYR A 156 5.12 6.41 -12.82
C TYR A 156 4.91 6.95 -14.25
N HIS A 157 4.44 8.19 -14.40
CA HIS A 157 4.27 8.80 -15.73
C HIS A 157 5.61 8.93 -16.48
N ARG A 158 6.70 9.23 -15.78
CA ARG A 158 8.05 9.24 -16.39
C ARG A 158 8.47 7.84 -16.84
N ALA A 159 8.13 6.79 -16.10
CA ALA A 159 8.44 5.42 -16.47
C ALA A 159 7.67 4.92 -17.71
N LEU A 160 6.58 5.60 -18.08
CA LEU A 160 5.76 5.26 -19.25
C LEU A 160 5.96 6.18 -20.46
N ALA A 161 6.75 7.25 -20.30
CA ALA A 161 6.99 8.25 -21.34
C ALA A 161 8.10 7.82 -22.30
#